data_AF-D1MH34-F1
#
_entry.id   AF-D1MH34-F1
#
_cell.length_a   1.000
_cell.length_b   1.000
_cell.length_c   1.000
_cell.angle_alpha   90.00
_cell.angle_beta   90.00
_cell.angle_gamma   90.00
#
_symmetry.space_group_name_H-M   'P 1'
#
loop_
_entity.id
_entity.type
_entity.pdbx_description
1 polymer ?
#
loop_
_entity_poly.entity_id
_entity_poly.type
_entity_poly.pdbx_seq_one_letter_code
_entity_poly.pdbx_strand_id
1 'polypeptide(L)'
;SATPMPPEFAPLVYHKLDGLTVNLSPGAPVRFLRVTLTITTPNQAVITAVDKHMPMLRNDILSLLAAQEYAALNTPEGKDTLRESLRQTLVRLLVQC
;
A
#
# COMPACT_ATOMS: atom_id res chain seq x y z
N SER A 1 -46.50 1.19 1.88
CA SER A 1 -45.42 0.98 2.87
C SER A 1 -44.12 0.79 2.13
N ALA A 2 -43.21 1.75 2.20
CA ALA A 2 -41.85 1.59 1.69
C ALA A 2 -40.96 1.17 2.86
N THR A 3 -40.44 -0.04 2.80
CA THR A 3 -39.40 -0.54 3.72
C THR A 3 -38.16 0.35 3.58
N PRO A 4 -37.53 0.85 4.67
CA PRO A 4 -36.29 1.59 4.54
C PRO A 4 -35.19 0.62 4.09
N MET A 5 -34.50 0.95 3.00
CA MET A 5 -33.32 0.21 2.56
C MET A 5 -32.20 0.41 3.59
N PRO A 6 -31.43 -0.65 3.93
CA PRO A 6 -30.30 -0.55 4.85
C PRO A 6 -29.26 0.47 4.35
N PRO A 7 -28.46 1.07 5.25
CA PRO A 7 -27.52 2.13 4.90
C PRO A 7 -26.61 1.65 3.77
N GLU A 8 -26.68 2.34 2.64
CA GLU A 8 -25.90 2.05 1.45
C GLU A 8 -24.42 2.04 1.84
N PHE A 9 -23.79 0.86 1.77
CA PHE A 9 -22.33 0.78 1.82
C PHE A 9 -21.83 1.61 0.65
N ALA A 10 -21.29 2.81 0.93
CA ALA A 10 -20.70 3.65 -0.09
C ALA A 10 -19.77 2.78 -0.96
N PRO A 11 -19.86 2.87 -2.30
CA PRO A 11 -19.18 1.93 -3.19
C PRO A 11 -17.68 1.97 -2.91
N LEU A 12 -17.11 0.80 -2.58
CA LEU A 12 -15.67 0.67 -2.36
C LEU A 12 -14.94 1.02 -3.66
N VAL A 13 -14.08 2.03 -3.59
CA VAL A 13 -13.19 2.40 -4.68
C VAL A 13 -11.92 1.58 -4.55
N TYR A 14 -11.57 0.89 -5.63
CA TYR A 14 -10.31 0.16 -5.77
C TYR A 14 -9.37 0.95 -6.66
N HIS A 15 -8.34 1.55 -6.06
CA HIS A 15 -7.36 2.34 -6.77
C HIS A 15 -6.04 1.58 -6.83
N LYS A 16 -5.67 1.14 -8.03
CA LYS A 16 -4.43 0.39 -8.28
C LYS A 16 -3.27 1.36 -8.45
N LEU A 17 -2.21 1.14 -7.69
CA LEU A 17 -0.96 1.88 -7.83
C LEU A 17 -0.06 1.23 -8.88
N ASP A 18 0.84 2.05 -9.42
CA ASP A 18 1.86 1.56 -10.33
C ASP A 18 2.81 0.59 -9.63
N GLY A 19 3.29 -0.41 -10.38
CA GLY A 19 4.15 -1.45 -9.84
C GLY A 19 5.52 -0.90 -9.46
N LEU A 20 6.05 -1.37 -8.33
CA LEU A 20 7.37 -0.97 -7.83
C LEU A 20 8.30 -2.17 -7.87
N THR A 21 9.53 -1.96 -8.34
CA THR A 21 10.58 -2.97 -8.34
C THR A 21 11.77 -2.43 -7.59
N VAL A 22 12.24 -3.16 -6.58
CA VAL A 22 13.47 -2.85 -5.85
C VAL A 22 14.46 -4.00 -5.92
N ASN A 23 15.74 -3.67 -5.77
CA ASN A 23 16.78 -4.67 -5.59
C ASN A 23 16.81 -5.09 -4.11
N LEU A 24 16.86 -6.39 -3.87
CA LEU A 24 17.13 -6.94 -2.55
C LEU A 24 18.65 -7.03 -2.33
N SER A 25 19.07 -7.09 -1.07
CA SER A 25 20.48 -7.03 -0.64
C SER A 25 21.44 -7.87 -1.49
N PRO A 26 22.65 -7.37 -1.77
CA PRO A 26 23.65 -8.09 -2.54
C PRO A 26 24.03 -9.40 -1.82
N GLY A 27 23.78 -10.54 -2.48
CA GLY A 27 24.03 -11.88 -1.94
C GLY A 27 22.78 -12.71 -1.66
N ALA A 28 21.59 -12.12 -1.70
CA ALA A 28 20.34 -12.87 -1.59
C ALA A 28 20.10 -13.77 -2.83
N PRO A 29 19.51 -14.97 -2.65
CA PRO A 29 19.14 -15.84 -3.78
C PRO A 29 18.09 -15.20 -4.70
N VAL A 30 17.30 -14.27 -4.16
CA VAL A 30 16.37 -13.43 -4.91
C VAL A 30 16.90 -11.99 -4.92
N ARG A 31 17.10 -11.45 -6.13
CA ARG A 31 17.72 -10.13 -6.34
C ARG A 31 16.72 -9.00 -6.54
N PHE A 32 15.49 -9.32 -6.92
CA PHE A 32 14.46 -8.32 -7.23
C PHE A 32 13.18 -8.64 -6.49
N LEU A 33 12.57 -7.60 -5.91
CA LEU A 33 11.23 -7.64 -5.34
C LEU A 33 10.33 -6.72 -6.16
N ARG A 34 9.30 -7.30 -6.77
CA ARG A 34 8.26 -6.54 -7.48
C ARG A 34 6.96 -6.58 -6.68
N VAL A 35 6.43 -5.42 -6.33
CA VAL A 35 5.19 -5.27 -5.57
C VAL A 35 4.19 -4.46 -6.39
N THR A 36 2.93 -4.87 -6.34
CA THR A 36 1.80 -4.09 -6.86
C THR A 36 0.84 -3.86 -5.70
N LEU A 37 0.41 -2.62 -5.52
CA LEU A 37 -0.43 -2.21 -4.40
C LEU A 37 -1.78 -1.76 -4.93
N THR A 38 -2.83 -2.07 -4.17
CA THR A 38 -4.19 -1.60 -4.43
C THR A 38 -4.72 -1.01 -3.13
N ILE A 39 -5.22 0.23 -3.22
CA ILE A 39 -5.85 0.92 -2.11
C ILE A 39 -7.36 0.75 -2.26
N THR A 40 -7.99 0.28 -1.20
CA THR A 40 -9.45 0.10 -1.15
C THR A 40 -10.02 1.04 -0.11
N THR A 41 -10.90 1.95 -0.53
CA THR A 41 -11.51 2.94 0.37
C THR A 41 -12.91 3.33 -0.11
N PRO A 42 -13.88 3.54 0.80
CA PRO A 42 -15.17 4.13 0.45
C PRO A 42 -15.08 5.66 0.20
N ASN A 43 -13.94 6.30 0.48
CA ASN A 43 -13.79 7.75 0.40
C ASN A 43 -12.94 8.17 -0.82
N GLN A 44 -13.57 8.83 -1.79
CA GLN A 44 -12.92 9.33 -3.00
C GLN A 44 -11.84 10.40 -2.72
N ALA A 45 -12.00 11.21 -1.67
CA ALA A 45 -11.02 12.24 -1.30
C ALA A 45 -9.67 11.64 -0.92
N VAL A 46 -9.67 10.43 -0.35
CA VAL A 46 -8.45 9.67 -0.05
C VAL A 46 -7.70 9.36 -1.35
N ILE A 47 -8.40 8.93 -2.40
CA ILE A 47 -7.77 8.65 -3.69
C ILE A 47 -7.13 9.90 -4.28
N THR A 48 -7.83 11.03 -4.26
CA THR A 48 -7.28 12.31 -4.73
C THR A 48 -6.06 12.75 -3.94
N ALA A 49 -6.06 12.58 -2.62
CA ALA A 49 -4.90 12.88 -1.79
C ALA A 49 -3.73 11.94 -2.09
N VAL A 50 -3.98 10.64 -2.27
CA VAL A 50 -2.95 9.68 -2.67
C VAL A 50 -2.33 10.08 -4.01
N ASP A 51 -3.14 10.34 -5.04
CA ASP A 51 -2.67 10.78 -6.36
C ASP A 51 -1.81 12.04 -6.26
N LYS A 52 -2.23 13.03 -5.46
CA LYS A 52 -1.50 14.28 -5.24
C LYS A 52 -0.12 14.06 -4.59
N HIS A 53 -0.03 13.12 -3.64
CA HIS A 53 1.18 12.85 -2.88
C HIS A 53 1.97 11.64 -3.38
N MET A 54 1.61 11.08 -4.55
CA MET A 54 2.26 9.89 -5.10
C MET A 54 3.78 9.97 -5.20
N PRO A 55 4.42 11.09 -5.61
CA PRO A 55 5.88 11.15 -5.68
C PRO A 55 6.55 10.88 -4.33
N MET A 56 5.98 11.39 -3.25
CA MET A 56 6.47 11.20 -1.89
C MET A 56 6.14 9.79 -1.37
N LEU A 57 4.89 9.35 -1.53
CA LEU A 57 4.47 7.99 -1.16
C LEU A 57 5.34 6.93 -1.82
N ARG A 58 5.66 7.14 -3.11
CA ARG A 58 6.51 6.24 -3.89
C ARG A 58 7.92 6.18 -3.31
N ASN A 59 8.51 7.32 -2.95
CA ASN A 59 9.83 7.36 -2.32
C ASN A 59 9.84 6.60 -0.99
N ASP A 60 8.85 6.82 -0.13
CA ASP A 60 8.76 6.14 1.16
C ASP A 60 8.57 4.63 1.01
N ILE A 61 7.71 4.19 0.07
CA ILE A 61 7.53 2.76 -0.21
C ILE A 61 8.83 2.16 -0.77
N LEU A 62 9.53 2.84 -1.68
CA LEU A 62 10.80 2.35 -2.22
C LEU A 62 11.84 2.19 -1.10
N SER A 63 11.94 3.16 -0.20
CA SER A 63 12.84 3.11 0.95
C SER A 63 12.49 1.95 1.89
N LEU A 64 11.20 1.77 2.19
CA LEU A 64 10.70 0.68 3.03
C LEU A 64 11.02 -0.69 2.42
N LEU A 65 10.78 -0.86 1.11
CA LEU A 65 11.02 -2.11 0.39
C LEU A 65 12.52 -2.41 0.25
N ALA A 66 13.36 -1.39 0.06
CA ALA A 66 14.81 -1.54 -0.02
C ALA A 66 15.45 -1.99 1.30
N ALA A 67 14.80 -1.69 2.43
CA ALA A 67 15.24 -2.13 3.76
C ALA A 67 14.80 -3.58 4.11
N GLN A 68 14.00 -4.24 3.27
CA GLN A 68 13.50 -5.59 3.56
C GLN A 68 14.52 -6.67 3.22
N GLU A 69 14.49 -7.76 4.00
CA GLU A 69 15.27 -8.97 3.73
C GLU A 69 14.40 -10.09 3.18
N TYR A 70 14.93 -10.85 2.22
CA TYR A 70 14.20 -11.96 1.59
C TYR A 70 13.70 -12.99 2.60
N ALA A 71 14.53 -13.37 3.58
CA ALA A 71 14.18 -14.37 4.58
C ALA A 71 12.94 -13.96 5.41
N ALA A 72 12.82 -12.66 5.73
CA ALA A 72 11.66 -12.12 6.43
C ALA A 72 10.43 -12.09 5.52
N LEU A 73 10.56 -11.62 4.27
CA LEU A 73 9.43 -11.51 3.34
C LEU A 73 8.87 -12.86 2.84
N ASN A 74 9.66 -13.93 2.94
CA ASN A 74 9.23 -15.25 2.47
C ASN A 74 8.29 -15.95 3.46
N THR A 75 8.12 -15.44 4.68
CA THR A 75 7.18 -15.97 5.68
C THR A 75 5.80 -15.29 5.56
N PRO A 76 4.72 -15.95 5.99
CA PRO A 76 3.40 -15.31 6.08
C PRO A 76 3.44 -14.09 7.02
N GLU A 77 4.08 -14.21 8.19
CA GLU A 77 4.17 -13.12 9.17
C GLU A 77 4.93 -11.90 8.64
N GLY A 78 5.99 -12.10 7.85
CA GLY A 78 6.71 -11.00 7.23
C GLY A 78 5.90 -10.31 6.15
N LYS A 79 5.07 -11.04 5.39
CA LYS A 79 4.13 -10.42 4.42
C LYS A 79 3.07 -9.58 5.12
N ASP A 80 2.53 -10.05 6.24
CA ASP A 80 1.58 -9.29 7.06
C ASP A 80 2.22 -8.05 7.67
N THR A 81 3.45 -8.18 8.19
CA THR A 81 4.24 -7.06 8.73
C THR A 81 4.53 -6.01 7.65
N LEU A 82 4.91 -6.45 6.45
CA LEU A 82 5.12 -5.56 5.31
C LEU A 82 3.83 -4.82 4.94
N ARG A 83 2.70 -5.54 4.85
CA ARG A 83 1.39 -4.95 4.55
C ARG A 83 1.02 -3.86 5.55
N GLU A 84 1.20 -4.14 6.84
CA GLU A 84 0.90 -3.17 7.89
C GLU A 84 1.85 -1.96 7.83
N SER A 85 3.13 -2.18 7.58
CA SER A 85 4.12 -1.09 7.45
C SER A 85 3.81 -0.18 6.25
N LEU A 86 3.37 -0.75 5.12
CA LEU A 86 2.91 0.00 3.96
C LEU A 86 1.64 0.80 4.28
N ARG A 87 0.68 0.19 5.00
CA ARG A 87 -0.54 0.87 5.44
C ARG A 87 -0.24 2.06 6.34
N GLN A 88 0.66 1.88 7.31
CA GLN A 88 1.10 2.94 8.22
C GLN A 88 1.80 4.08 7.48
N THR A 89 2.61 3.75 6.47
CA THR A 89 3.27 4.74 5.60
C THR A 89 2.24 5.59 4.87
N LEU A 90 1.22 4.96 4.28
CA LEU A 90 0.11 5.65 3.62
C LEU A 90 -0.66 6.56 4.60
N VAL A 91 -1.07 6.03 5.75
CA VAL A 91 -1.84 6.78 6.75
C VAL A 91 -1.04 7.98 7.27
N ARG A 92 0.25 7.81 7.55
CA ARG A 92 1.12 8.90 8.01
C ARG A 92 1.16 10.03 7.00
N LEU A 93 1.33 9.72 5.72
CA LEU A 93 1.36 10.71 4.65
C LEU A 93 0.04 11.48 4.55
N LEU A 94 -1.09 10.78 4.65
CA LEU A 94 -2.43 11.37 4.57
C LEU A 94 -2.80 12.22 5.79
N VAL A 95 -2.27 11.89 6.98
CA VAL A 95 -2.51 12.65 8.22
C VAL A 95 -1.61 13.89 8.32
N GLN A 96 -0.48 13.91 7.61
CA GLN A 96 0.44 15.06 7.58
C GLN A 96 0.01 16.15 6.59
N CYS A 97 -1.14 16.00 5.93
CA CYS A 97 -1.75 16.96 5.01
C CYS A 97 -2.95 17.66 5.65
#